data_AF-A0A522U919-F1
#
_entry.id   AF-A0A522U919-F1
#
_cell.length_a   1.000
_cell.length_b   1.000
_cell.length_c   1.000
_cell.angle_alpha   90.00
_cell.angle_beta   90.00
_cell.angle_gamma   90.00
#
_symmetry.space_group_name_H-M   'P 1'
#
loop_
_entity.id
_entity.type
_entity.pdbx_description
1 polymer ?
#
loop_
_entity_poly.entity_id
_entity_poly.type
_entity_poly.pdbx_seq_one_letter_code
_entity_poly.pdbx_strand_id
1 'polypeptide(L)'
;MNRMVDRFGRTGFAAITSLVWAIPTAAWAGSADLSPIDQTAYPGIALAIGLAMLVVWLVLLTRLGRIPVSARQRRLDLVQMSTHERRWTLALIAFVTGLIAWLNGAATVDWGPLAAAVGGGKVGPALFTAALAAFPIAMLIGIWISWRQASAAFHRRIATTR
;
A
#
# COMPACT_ATOMS: atom_id res chain seq x y z
N MET A 1 -4.70 -21.19 3.13
CA MET A 1 -3.41 -20.74 2.56
C MET A 1 -3.14 -21.36 1.19
N ASN A 2 -3.03 -22.69 1.06
CA ASN A 2 -2.67 -23.37 -0.20
C ASN A 2 -3.53 -22.96 -1.43
N ARG A 3 -4.88 -22.97 -1.31
CA ARG A 3 -5.76 -22.54 -2.43
C ARG A 3 -5.53 -21.09 -2.89
N MET A 4 -5.22 -20.17 -1.97
CA MET A 4 -4.96 -18.77 -2.31
C MET A 4 -3.56 -18.59 -2.90
N VAL A 5 -2.56 -19.32 -2.40
CA VAL A 5 -1.20 -19.32 -2.94
C VAL A 5 -1.17 -19.96 -4.34
N ASP A 6 -1.95 -21.01 -4.58
CA ASP A 6 -2.12 -21.58 -5.92
C ASP A 6 -2.78 -20.59 -6.89
N ARG A 7 -3.80 -19.85 -6.42
CA ARG A 7 -4.55 -18.87 -7.21
C ARG A 7 -3.71 -17.63 -7.58
N PHE A 8 -3.01 -17.04 -6.60
CA PHE A 8 -2.33 -15.75 -6.77
C PHE A 8 -0.80 -15.88 -6.93
N GLY A 9 -0.23 -17.05 -6.68
CA GLY A 9 1.22 -17.24 -6.56
C GLY A 9 1.77 -16.73 -5.25
N ARG A 10 3.04 -17.07 -4.96
CA ARG A 10 3.72 -16.63 -3.72
C ARG A 10 3.79 -15.11 -3.65
N THR A 11 4.24 -14.47 -4.72
CA THR A 11 4.41 -13.02 -4.79
C THR A 11 3.08 -12.27 -4.74
N GLY A 12 2.05 -12.75 -5.45
CA GLY A 12 0.74 -12.11 -5.44
C GLY A 12 0.02 -12.26 -4.11
N PHE A 13 0.12 -13.43 -3.48
CA PHE A 13 -0.40 -13.64 -2.14
C PHE A 13 0.33 -12.76 -1.11
N ALA A 14 1.67 -12.71 -1.17
CA ALA A 14 2.48 -11.85 -0.30
C ALA A 14 2.10 -10.36 -0.46
N ALA A 15 1.86 -9.89 -1.68
CA ALA A 15 1.42 -8.52 -1.94
C ALA A 15 0.05 -8.22 -1.31
N ILE A 16 -0.93 -9.12 -1.48
CA ILE A 16 -2.27 -8.97 -0.90
C ILE A 16 -2.19 -8.96 0.63
N THR A 17 -1.49 -9.93 1.24
CA THR A 17 -1.35 -9.98 2.70
C THR A 17 -0.60 -8.76 3.25
N SER A 18 0.34 -8.21 2.49
CA SER A 18 1.05 -6.98 2.88
C SER A 18 0.15 -5.75 2.78
N LEU A 19 -0.72 -5.65 1.78
CA LEU A 19 -1.71 -4.57 1.67
C LEU A 19 -2.75 -4.63 2.79
N VAL A 20 -3.26 -5.82 3.10
CA VAL A 20 -4.19 -6.06 4.22
C VAL A 20 -3.56 -5.69 5.56
N TRP A 21 -2.23 -5.74 5.67
CA TRP A 21 -1.51 -5.30 6.86
C TRP A 21 -1.21 -3.79 6.86
N ALA A 22 -0.70 -3.25 5.76
CA ALA A 22 -0.26 -1.86 5.67
C ALA A 22 -1.39 -0.85 5.86
N ILE A 23 -2.62 -1.18 5.45
CA ILE A 23 -3.78 -0.27 5.56
C ILE A 23 -4.26 -0.14 7.03
N PRO A 24 -4.45 -1.22 7.80
CA PRO A 24 -4.76 -1.11 9.24
C PRO A 24 -3.63 -0.54 10.09
N THR A 25 -2.36 -0.90 9.83
CA THR A 25 -1.23 -0.34 10.59
C THR A 25 -1.16 1.19 10.42
N ALA A 26 -1.59 1.69 9.25
CA ALA A 26 -1.71 3.12 8.98
C ALA A 26 -2.73 3.83 9.87
N ALA A 27 -3.92 3.24 10.00
CA ALA A 27 -4.98 3.77 10.88
C ALA A 27 -4.57 3.69 12.36
N TRP A 28 -3.82 2.65 12.73
CA TRP A 28 -3.36 2.42 14.09
C TRP A 28 -2.28 3.42 14.53
N ALA A 29 -1.30 3.75 13.69
CA ALA A 29 -0.27 4.74 14.00
C ALA A 29 -0.85 6.15 14.26
N GLY A 30 -1.84 6.57 13.46
CA GLY A 30 -2.54 7.85 13.69
C GLY A 30 -3.36 7.88 14.98
N SER A 31 -3.98 6.76 15.36
CA SER A 31 -4.75 6.69 16.61
C SER A 31 -3.89 6.79 17.89
N ALA A 32 -2.60 6.43 17.81
CA ALA A 32 -1.67 6.53 18.94
C ALA A 32 -1.18 7.98 19.17
N ASP A 33 -1.28 8.86 18.17
CA ASP A 33 -0.77 10.24 18.21
C ASP A 33 -1.84 11.26 18.64
N LEU A 34 -3.13 10.91 18.53
CA LEU A 34 -4.26 11.83 18.72
C LEU A 34 -4.82 11.88 20.15
N SER A 35 -4.26 11.15 21.11
CA SER A 35 -4.73 11.17 22.50
C SER A 35 -3.74 11.88 23.43
N PRO A 36 -4.18 12.66 24.43
CA PRO A 36 -3.30 13.07 25.52
C PRO A 36 -2.64 11.81 26.08
N ILE A 37 -1.30 11.78 26.09
CA ILE A 37 -0.47 10.70 26.65
C ILE A 37 -0.93 10.31 28.08
N ASP A 38 -1.57 11.26 28.76
CA ASP A 38 -2.01 11.17 30.14
C ASP A 38 -3.41 10.55 30.31
N GLN A 39 -4.20 10.40 29.23
CA GLN A 39 -5.60 9.91 29.29
C GLN A 39 -5.82 8.58 28.58
N THR A 40 -4.90 8.15 27.72
CA THR A 40 -4.87 6.80 27.18
C THR A 40 -3.81 5.99 27.91
N ALA A 41 -4.27 5.14 28.82
CA ALA A 41 -3.56 3.88 28.99
C ALA A 41 -3.33 3.31 27.59
N TYR A 42 -2.14 2.79 27.29
CA TYR A 42 -1.87 1.86 26.18
C TYR A 42 -0.92 2.22 25.01
N PRO A 43 0.03 3.18 25.08
CA PRO A 43 1.15 3.19 24.11
C PRO A 43 1.85 1.82 24.03
N GLY A 44 2.01 1.15 25.17
CA GLY A 44 2.58 -0.20 25.26
C GLY A 44 1.70 -1.32 24.69
N ILE A 45 0.38 -1.29 24.88
CA ILE A 45 -0.51 -2.31 24.27
C ILE A 45 -0.62 -2.07 22.77
N ALA A 46 -0.69 -0.82 22.34
CA ALA A 46 -0.68 -0.46 20.94
C ALA A 46 0.60 -1.03 20.30
N LEU A 47 1.78 -0.73 20.86
CA LEU A 47 3.07 -1.29 20.40
C LEU A 47 3.05 -2.83 20.40
N ALA A 48 2.51 -3.46 21.44
CA ALA A 48 2.40 -4.92 21.52
C ALA A 48 1.51 -5.51 20.41
N ILE A 49 0.39 -4.87 20.08
CA ILE A 49 -0.47 -5.25 18.95
C ILE A 49 0.30 -5.11 17.64
N GLY A 50 1.00 -3.97 17.42
CA GLY A 50 1.82 -3.75 16.23
C GLY A 50 2.91 -4.81 16.06
N LEU A 51 3.65 -5.14 17.13
CA LEU A 51 4.67 -6.18 17.13
C LEU A 51 4.07 -7.58 16.91
N ALA A 52 2.95 -7.92 17.55
CA ALA A 52 2.28 -9.20 17.34
C ALA A 52 1.83 -9.35 15.89
N MET A 53 1.23 -8.31 15.30
CA MET A 53 0.84 -8.29 13.89
C MET A 53 2.05 -8.40 12.96
N LEU A 54 3.18 -7.75 13.27
CA LEU A 54 4.43 -7.86 12.52
C LEU A 54 4.97 -9.30 12.56
N VAL A 55 5.01 -9.93 13.73
CA VAL A 55 5.45 -11.33 13.88
C VAL A 55 4.56 -12.26 13.06
N VAL A 56 3.23 -12.10 13.13
CA VAL A 56 2.29 -12.89 12.32
C VAL A 56 2.57 -12.71 10.83
N TRP A 57 2.80 -11.48 10.38
CA TRP A 57 3.14 -11.20 8.98
C TRP A 57 4.47 -11.83 8.55
N LEU A 58 5.53 -11.73 9.36
CA LEU A 58 6.82 -12.37 9.08
C LEU A 58 6.71 -13.91 9.03
N VAL A 59 5.94 -14.51 9.95
CA VAL A 59 5.67 -15.96 9.94
C VAL A 59 4.92 -16.36 8.67
N LEU A 60 3.95 -15.56 8.21
CA LEU A 60 3.26 -15.80 6.95
C LEU A 60 4.22 -15.74 5.75
N LEU A 61 5.06 -14.71 5.67
CA LEU A 61 6.04 -14.53 4.58
C LEU A 61 7.10 -15.65 4.54
N THR A 62 7.61 -16.06 5.70
CA THR A 62 8.59 -17.15 5.77
C THR A 62 7.97 -18.50 5.39
N ARG A 63 6.72 -18.76 5.77
CA ARG A 63 6.00 -19.99 5.38
C ARG A 63 5.67 -20.04 3.90
N LEU A 64 5.44 -18.90 3.24
CA LEU A 64 5.14 -18.82 1.81
C LEU A 64 6.23 -19.43 0.91
N GLY A 65 7.50 -19.31 1.29
CA GLY A 65 8.62 -19.88 0.54
C GLY A 65 8.62 -21.41 0.46
N ARG A 66 7.98 -22.07 1.43
CA ARG A 66 7.93 -23.55 1.54
C ARG A 66 6.73 -24.18 0.84
N ILE A 67 5.75 -23.39 0.40
CA ILE A 67 4.53 -23.93 -0.22
C ILE A 67 4.85 -24.27 -1.68
N PRO A 68 4.78 -25.53 -2.11
CA PRO A 68 4.94 -25.88 -3.52
C PRO A 68 3.82 -25.22 -4.32
N VAL A 69 4.14 -24.70 -5.49
CA VAL A 69 3.13 -24.03 -6.31
C VAL A 69 3.27 -24.46 -7.76
N SER A 70 2.12 -24.72 -8.39
CA SER A 70 2.05 -25.13 -9.78
C SER A 70 2.72 -24.10 -10.72
N ALA A 71 3.41 -24.62 -11.74
CA ALA A 71 3.98 -23.82 -12.81
C ALA A 71 2.85 -23.29 -13.70
N ARG A 72 2.41 -22.06 -13.45
CA ARG A 72 1.35 -21.37 -14.18
C ARG A 72 1.74 -19.91 -14.46
N GLN A 73 1.28 -19.39 -15.59
CA GLN A 73 1.35 -17.96 -15.90
C GLN A 73 0.62 -17.14 -14.83
N ARG A 74 1.36 -16.27 -14.14
CA ARG A 74 0.88 -15.47 -13.00
C ARG A 74 1.15 -13.99 -13.19
N ARG A 75 0.20 -13.19 -12.72
CA ARG A 75 0.20 -11.74 -12.91
C ARG A 75 1.27 -11.01 -12.10
N LEU A 76 1.63 -11.51 -10.92
CA LEU A 76 2.58 -10.85 -10.02
C LEU A 76 3.90 -11.63 -9.88
N ASP A 77 4.16 -12.58 -10.78
CA ASP A 77 5.43 -13.29 -10.80
C ASP A 77 6.46 -12.51 -11.63
N LEU A 78 7.34 -11.77 -10.93
CA LEU A 78 8.34 -10.89 -11.56
C LEU A 78 9.28 -11.64 -12.52
N VAL A 79 9.53 -12.93 -12.29
CA VAL A 79 10.41 -13.75 -13.13
C VAL A 79 9.76 -14.00 -14.50
N GLN A 80 8.43 -14.10 -14.54
CA GLN A 80 7.68 -14.35 -15.78
C GLN A 80 7.39 -13.07 -16.59
N MET A 81 7.61 -11.89 -16.00
CA MET A 81 7.23 -10.62 -16.62
C MET A 81 8.15 -10.24 -17.78
N SER A 82 7.55 -9.75 -18.86
CA SER A 82 8.28 -8.97 -19.86
C SER A 82 8.80 -7.66 -19.24
N THR A 83 9.84 -7.06 -19.82
CA THR A 83 10.38 -5.76 -19.36
C THR A 83 9.30 -4.68 -19.29
N HIS A 84 8.39 -4.65 -20.28
CA HIS A 84 7.29 -3.70 -20.32
C HIS A 84 6.27 -3.95 -19.20
N GLU A 85 5.87 -5.20 -18.97
CA GLU A 85 4.96 -5.57 -17.87
C GLU A 85 5.59 -5.26 -16.50
N ARG A 86 6.89 -5.54 -16.34
CA ARG A 86 7.62 -5.24 -15.11
C ARG A 86 7.63 -3.74 -14.83
N ARG A 87 7.92 -2.89 -15.83
CA ARG A 87 7.91 -1.43 -15.69
C ARG A 87 6.57 -0.91 -15.18
N TRP A 88 5.47 -1.33 -15.79
CA TRP A 88 4.13 -0.86 -15.39
C TRP A 88 3.66 -1.45 -14.06
N THR A 89 4.08 -2.67 -13.73
CA THR A 89 3.86 -3.25 -12.40
C THR A 89 4.60 -2.47 -11.32
N LEU A 90 5.86 -2.12 -11.55
CA LEU A 90 6.64 -1.31 -10.62
C LEU A 90 6.06 0.09 -10.46
N ALA A 91 5.61 0.71 -11.55
CA ALA A 91 4.90 2.00 -11.50
C ALA A 91 3.62 1.90 -10.66
N LEU A 92 2.82 0.84 -10.87
CA LEU A 92 1.61 0.60 -10.06
C LEU A 92 1.94 0.46 -8.58
N ILE A 93 2.97 -0.34 -8.24
CA ILE A 93 3.42 -0.50 -6.85
C ILE A 93 3.82 0.86 -6.28
N ALA A 94 4.62 1.65 -7.01
CA ALA A 94 5.05 2.98 -6.56
C ALA A 94 3.87 3.92 -6.29
N PHE A 95 2.87 3.99 -7.18
CA PHE A 95 1.69 4.84 -6.95
C PHE A 95 0.81 4.34 -5.80
N VAL A 96 0.63 3.02 -5.65
CA VAL A 96 -0.10 2.44 -4.50
C VAL A 96 0.62 2.76 -3.20
N THR A 97 1.94 2.57 -3.14
CA THR A 97 2.74 2.90 -1.96
C THR A 97 2.70 4.39 -1.66
N GLY A 98 2.81 5.26 -2.66
CA GLY A 98 2.68 6.70 -2.51
C GLY A 98 1.32 7.12 -1.95
N LEU A 99 0.23 6.53 -2.46
CA LEU A 99 -1.12 6.78 -1.93
C LEU A 99 -1.26 6.33 -0.48
N ILE A 100 -0.76 5.13 -0.14
CA ILE A 100 -0.76 4.64 1.23
C ILE A 100 0.03 5.60 2.13
N ALA A 101 1.23 6.03 1.74
CA ALA A 101 2.04 6.97 2.51
C ALA A 101 1.32 8.32 2.73
N TRP A 102 0.64 8.83 1.71
CA TRP A 102 -0.17 10.05 1.84
C TRP A 102 -1.33 9.86 2.83
N LEU A 103 -2.08 8.76 2.73
CA LEU A 103 -3.17 8.45 3.66
C LEU A 103 -2.67 8.32 5.10
N ASN A 104 -1.48 7.76 5.30
CA ASN A 104 -0.82 7.69 6.61
C ASN A 104 -0.51 9.08 7.17
N GLY A 105 0.16 9.93 6.38
CA GLY A 105 0.48 11.29 6.79
C GLY A 105 -0.79 12.10 7.07
N ALA A 106 -1.81 11.94 6.23
CA ALA A 106 -3.08 12.63 6.39
C ALA A 106 -3.84 12.24 7.67
N ALA A 107 -3.70 10.99 8.12
CA ALA A 107 -4.35 10.50 9.33
C ALA A 107 -3.62 10.88 10.63
N THR A 108 -2.35 11.32 10.55
CA THR A 108 -1.51 11.64 11.72
C THR A 108 -1.36 13.14 11.96
N VAL A 109 -1.55 13.97 10.93
CA VAL A 109 -1.40 15.42 11.05
C VAL A 109 -2.64 16.06 11.70
N ASP A 110 -2.42 16.96 12.66
CA ASP A 110 -3.46 17.90 13.11
C ASP A 110 -3.73 18.96 12.03
N TRP A 111 -4.94 18.94 11.49
CA TRP A 111 -5.38 19.84 10.42
C TRP A 111 -5.82 21.22 10.91
N GLY A 112 -6.05 21.40 12.21
CA GLY A 112 -6.56 22.65 12.79
C GLY A 112 -5.71 23.87 12.44
N PRO A 113 -4.38 23.85 12.69
CA PRO A 113 -3.48 24.96 12.34
C PRO A 113 -3.46 25.27 10.85
N LEU A 114 -3.52 24.25 9.99
CA LEU A 114 -3.53 24.43 8.54
C LEU A 114 -4.84 25.08 8.08
N ALA A 115 -5.98 24.58 8.55
CA ALA A 115 -7.30 25.13 8.24
C ALA A 115 -7.44 26.58 8.69
N ALA A 116 -6.98 26.90 9.90
CA ALA A 116 -6.98 28.27 10.42
C ALA A 116 -6.08 29.20 9.58
N ALA A 117 -4.89 28.73 9.18
CA ALA A 117 -3.97 29.51 8.36
C ALA A 117 -4.52 29.78 6.94
N VAL A 118 -5.21 28.80 6.34
CA VAL A 118 -5.90 28.95 5.05
C VAL A 118 -7.09 29.90 5.18
N GLY A 119 -7.94 29.73 6.21
CA GLY A 119 -9.08 30.60 6.48
C GLY A 119 -8.67 32.05 6.78
N GLY A 120 -7.48 32.26 7.35
CA GLY A 120 -6.86 33.57 7.54
C GLY A 120 -6.21 34.18 6.29
N GLY A 121 -6.36 33.56 5.11
CA GLY A 121 -5.90 34.11 3.83
C GLY A 121 -4.40 33.99 3.55
N LYS A 122 -3.66 33.14 4.27
CA LYS A 122 -2.22 32.97 4.03
C LYS A 122 -1.98 32.17 2.75
N VAL A 123 -1.30 32.79 1.78
CA VAL A 123 -1.02 32.20 0.46
C VAL A 123 -0.20 30.91 0.54
N GLY A 124 0.85 30.87 1.35
CA GLY A 124 1.72 29.69 1.49
C GLY A 124 0.97 28.43 1.92
N PRO A 125 0.24 28.46 3.06
CA PRO A 125 -0.64 27.37 3.50
C PRO A 125 -1.70 26.96 2.47
N ALA A 126 -2.27 27.91 1.73
CA ALA A 126 -3.24 27.60 0.68
C ALA A 126 -2.60 26.82 -0.49
N LEU A 127 -1.42 27.25 -0.96
CA LEU A 127 -0.66 26.55 -1.99
C LEU A 127 -0.24 25.15 -1.53
N PHE A 128 0.24 25.03 -0.28
CA PHE A 128 0.59 23.74 0.30
C PHE A 128 -0.62 22.80 0.35
N THR A 129 -1.78 23.29 0.80
CA THR A 129 -3.03 22.51 0.85
C THR A 129 -3.46 22.04 -0.54
N ALA A 130 -3.39 22.92 -1.54
CA ALA A 130 -3.70 22.57 -2.92
C ALA A 130 -2.76 21.48 -3.47
N ALA A 131 -1.45 21.61 -3.24
CA ALA A 131 -0.47 20.60 -3.63
C ALA A 131 -0.72 19.26 -2.91
N LEU A 132 -1.03 19.31 -1.63
CA LEU A 132 -1.33 18.13 -0.81
C LEU A 132 -2.59 17.41 -1.29
N ALA A 133 -3.63 18.15 -1.72
CA ALA A 133 -4.84 17.60 -2.31
C ALA A 133 -4.64 17.05 -3.74
N ALA A 134 -3.75 17.68 -4.53
CA ALA A 134 -3.42 17.21 -5.88
C ALA A 134 -2.66 15.88 -5.86
N PHE A 135 -1.85 15.62 -4.84
CA PHE A 135 -1.05 14.41 -4.71
C PHE A 135 -1.87 13.09 -4.75
N PRO A 136 -2.89 12.86 -3.89
CA PRO A 136 -3.66 11.61 -3.93
C PRO A 136 -4.43 11.46 -5.24
N ILE A 137 -4.88 12.55 -5.87
CA ILE A 137 -5.50 12.53 -7.19
C ILE A 137 -4.49 12.01 -8.23
N ALA A 138 -3.27 12.55 -8.24
CA ALA A 138 -2.21 12.09 -9.12
C ALA A 138 -1.86 10.62 -8.88
N MET A 139 -1.82 10.16 -7.62
CA MET A 139 -1.59 8.75 -7.29
C MET A 139 -2.72 7.86 -7.85
N LEU A 140 -3.98 8.24 -7.67
CA LEU A 140 -5.14 7.49 -8.19
C LEU A 140 -5.12 7.39 -9.72
N ILE A 141 -4.81 8.49 -10.41
CA ILE A 141 -4.63 8.49 -11.87
C ILE A 141 -3.47 7.57 -12.26
N GLY A 142 -2.33 7.67 -11.56
CA GLY A 142 -1.17 6.82 -11.77
C GLY A 142 -1.49 5.33 -11.60
N ILE A 143 -2.22 4.97 -10.54
CA ILE A 143 -2.74 3.61 -10.29
C ILE A 143 -3.59 3.15 -11.47
N TRP A 144 -4.54 3.97 -11.91
CA TRP A 144 -5.44 3.61 -13.00
C TRP A 144 -4.69 3.38 -14.32
N ILE A 145 -3.79 4.29 -14.71
CA ILE A 145 -3.00 4.18 -15.95
C ILE A 145 -2.08 2.96 -15.88
N SER A 146 -1.30 2.84 -14.80
CA SER A 146 -0.35 1.74 -14.64
C SER A 146 -1.04 0.38 -14.55
N TRP A 147 -2.20 0.30 -13.90
CA TRP A 147 -3.03 -0.90 -13.88
C TRP A 147 -3.47 -1.31 -15.28
N ARG A 148 -3.99 -0.37 -16.09
CA ARG A 148 -4.42 -0.65 -17.47
C ARG A 148 -3.26 -1.16 -18.32
N GLN A 149 -2.10 -0.52 -18.23
CA GLN A 149 -0.92 -0.90 -19.01
C GLN A 149 -0.31 -2.23 -18.58
N ALA A 150 -0.18 -2.46 -17.26
CA ALA A 150 0.28 -3.74 -16.72
C ALA A 150 -0.68 -4.87 -17.11
N SER A 151 -1.98 -4.63 -17.05
CA SER A 151 -3.00 -5.59 -17.48
C SER A 151 -2.89 -5.91 -18.96
N ALA A 152 -2.76 -4.90 -19.82
CA ALA A 152 -2.60 -5.12 -21.26
C ALA A 152 -1.33 -5.92 -21.58
N ALA A 153 -0.22 -5.61 -20.92
CA ALA A 153 1.05 -6.33 -21.09
C ALA A 153 0.93 -7.81 -20.65
N PHE A 154 0.29 -8.06 -19.51
CA PHE A 154 0.02 -9.42 -19.04
C PHE A 154 -0.84 -10.20 -20.04
N HIS A 155 -1.93 -9.60 -20.56
CA HIS A 155 -2.79 -10.26 -21.55
C HIS A 155 -2.05 -10.60 -22.85
N ARG A 156 -1.15 -9.72 -23.32
CA ARG A 156 -0.31 -10.01 -24.48
C ARG A 156 0.61 -11.20 -24.23
N ARG A 157 1.26 -11.27 -23.06
CA ARG A 157 2.15 -12.37 -22.69
C ARG A 157 1.45 -13.72 -22.69
N ILE A 158 0.27 -13.80 -22.07
CA ILE A 158 -0.49 -15.06 -22.02
C ILE A 158 -1.06 -15.45 -23.39
N ALA A 159 -1.32 -14.48 -24.28
CA ALA A 159 -1.77 -14.75 -25.64
C ALA A 159 -0.64 -15.31 -26.51
N THR A 160 0.60 -14.86 -26.34
CA THR A 160 1.78 -15.38 -27.08
C THR A 160 2.31 -16.72 -26.56
N THR A 161 1.87 -17.16 -25.38
CA THR A 161 2.30 -18.45 -24.79
C THR A 161 1.27 -19.58 -25.04
N ARG A 162 0.15 -19.27 -25.69
CA ARG A 162 -0.81 -20.26 -26.20
C ARG A 162 -0.47 -20.59 -27.65
#